data_AF-A0A1I7TCX3-F1
#
_entry.id   AF-A0A1I7TCX3-F1
#
_cell.length_a   1.000
_cell.length_b   1.000
_cell.length_c   1.000
_cell.angle_alpha   90.00
_cell.angle_beta   90.00
_cell.angle_gamma   90.00
#
_symmetry.space_group_name_H-M   'P 1'
#
loop_
_entity.id
_entity.type
_entity.pdbx_description
1 polymer ?
#
loop_
_entity_poly.entity_id
_entity_poly.type
_entity_poly.pdbx_seq_one_letter_code
_entity_poly.pdbx_strand_id
1 'polypeptide(L)'
;MKYRLLLILHLIDVILCGVIPNTAKKRFPDAIIIGVKKSGTRALLEFLRINPLIKAPGPEVHFFDKNFNKGLEWYRSVDSLLSY
;
A
#
# COMPACT_ATOMS: atom_id res chain seq x y z
N MET A 1 10.03 45.13 12.06
CA MET A 1 9.26 44.52 10.94
C MET A 1 9.83 43.20 10.46
N LYS A 2 11.13 43.08 10.08
CA LYS A 2 11.74 41.88 9.45
C LYS A 2 11.29 40.51 10.01
N TYR A 3 11.29 40.33 11.34
CA TYR A 3 10.90 39.07 11.98
C TYR A 3 9.48 38.57 11.64
N ARG A 4 8.51 39.46 11.41
CA ARG A 4 7.13 39.04 11.08
C ARG A 4 6.99 38.47 9.67
N LEU A 5 7.93 38.80 8.77
CA LEU A 5 7.98 38.20 7.43
C LEU A 5 8.64 36.81 7.47
N LEU A 6 9.74 36.67 8.24
CA LEU A 6 10.39 35.37 8.49
C LEU A 6 9.44 34.34 9.12
N LEU A 7 8.63 34.77 10.10
CA LEU A 7 7.65 33.89 10.75
C LEU A 7 6.56 33.39 9.77
N ILE A 8 6.14 34.25 8.82
CA ILE A 8 5.17 33.86 7.77
C ILE A 8 5.81 32.90 6.76
N LEU A 9 7.05 33.13 6.33
CA LEU A 9 7.79 32.21 5.45
C LEU A 9 7.90 30.82 6.09
N HIS A 10 8.40 30.76 7.33
CA HIS A 10 8.63 29.50 8.03
C HIS A 10 7.32 28.74 8.37
N LEU A 11 6.19 29.45 8.45
CA LEU A 11 4.85 28.85 8.59
C LEU A 11 4.35 28.29 7.25
N ILE A 12 4.61 28.99 6.13
CA ILE A 12 4.34 28.49 4.78
C ILE A 12 5.18 27.25 4.51
N ASP A 13 6.47 27.24 4.88
CA ASP A 13 7.34 26.08 4.73
C ASP A 13 6.83 24.86 5.52
N VAL A 14 6.29 25.05 6.73
CA VAL A 14 5.68 23.96 7.52
C VAL A 14 4.37 23.45 6.93
N ILE A 15 3.55 24.31 6.33
CA ILE A 15 2.27 23.93 5.70
C ILE A 15 2.50 23.29 4.31
N LEU A 16 3.49 23.77 3.55
CA LEU A 16 3.88 23.24 2.25
C LEU A 16 4.70 21.95 2.38
N CYS A 17 5.52 21.83 3.43
CA CYS A 17 6.09 20.56 3.91
C CYS A 17 5.02 19.74 4.65
N GLY A 18 3.84 19.63 4.05
CA GLY A 18 2.77 18.70 4.39
C GLY A 18 3.17 17.26 4.07
N VAL A 19 4.28 16.81 4.63
CA VAL A 19 4.67 15.42 4.73
C VAL A 19 3.66 14.76 5.65
N ILE A 20 2.51 14.37 5.08
CA ILE A 20 1.67 13.33 5.62
C ILE A 20 2.58 12.10 5.69
N PRO A 21 3.01 11.65 6.89
CA PRO A 21 3.83 10.46 6.96
C PRO A 21 2.97 9.32 6.42
N ASN A 22 3.43 8.65 5.36
CA ASN A 22 2.67 7.57 4.76
C ASN A 22 2.73 6.34 5.68
N THR A 23 1.88 6.34 6.71
CA THR A 23 1.78 5.36 7.79
C THR A 23 1.07 4.08 7.34
N ALA A 24 1.15 3.75 6.04
CA ALA A 24 0.81 2.46 5.46
C ALA A 24 1.70 1.34 6.03
N LYS A 25 1.38 0.93 7.26
CA LYS A 25 2.13 -0.03 8.05
C LYS A 25 1.93 -1.42 7.44
N LYS A 26 2.99 -1.96 6.82
CA LYS A 26 2.96 -3.24 6.10
C LYS A 26 2.42 -4.36 7.02
N ARG A 27 1.28 -4.94 6.64
CA ARG A 27 0.57 -6.00 7.35
C ARG A 27 0.59 -7.29 6.52
N PHE A 28 0.34 -8.43 7.16
CA PHE A 28 -0.04 -9.63 6.43
C PHE A 28 -1.49 -9.51 5.95
N PRO A 29 -1.87 -10.17 4.85
CA PRO A 29 -3.25 -10.14 4.36
C PRO A 29 -4.16 -10.96 5.28
N ASP A 30 -5.21 -10.31 5.77
CA ASP A 30 -6.19 -10.87 6.69
C ASP A 30 -7.29 -11.69 5.97
N ALA A 31 -7.27 -11.69 4.63
CA ALA A 31 -8.02 -12.60 3.76
C ALA A 31 -7.21 -12.92 2.48
N ILE A 32 -7.32 -14.14 1.95
CA ILE A 32 -6.58 -14.62 0.78
C ILE A 32 -7.52 -15.33 -0.19
N ILE A 33 -7.54 -14.90 -1.46
CA ILE A 33 -8.26 -15.59 -2.54
C ILE A 33 -7.38 -16.74 -3.05
N ILE A 34 -7.66 -17.96 -2.60
CA ILE A 34 -6.83 -19.16 -2.87
C ILE A 34 -7.17 -19.89 -4.18
N GLY A 35 -8.35 -19.67 -4.77
CA GLY A 35 -8.78 -20.44 -5.95
C GLY A 35 -10.24 -20.20 -6.37
N VAL A 36 -10.73 -20.87 -7.42
CA VAL A 36 -10.00 -21.85 -8.27
C VAL A 36 -9.60 -21.22 -9.61
N LYS A 37 -8.65 -21.84 -10.32
CA LYS A 37 -8.22 -21.34 -11.63
C LYS A 37 -9.43 -21.32 -12.59
N LYS A 38 -9.61 -20.21 -13.30
CA LYS A 38 -10.75 -19.89 -14.19
C LYS A 38 -12.09 -19.53 -13.50
N SER A 39 -12.23 -19.52 -12.17
CA SER A 39 -13.49 -19.10 -11.49
C SER A 39 -13.63 -17.59 -11.29
N GLY A 40 -13.01 -16.75 -12.13
CA GLY A 40 -13.13 -15.29 -12.05
C GLY A 40 -12.40 -14.61 -10.88
N THR A 41 -11.44 -15.28 -10.23
CA THR A 41 -10.66 -14.73 -9.08
C THR A 41 -10.08 -13.34 -9.33
N ARG A 42 -9.60 -13.07 -10.55
CA ARG A 42 -9.13 -11.74 -10.99
C ARG A 42 -10.24 -10.70 -10.96
N ALA A 43 -11.43 -10.99 -11.52
CA ALA A 43 -12.56 -10.04 -11.54
C ALA A 43 -13.06 -9.73 -10.13
N LEU A 44 -13.13 -10.74 -9.25
CA LEU A 44 -13.42 -10.55 -7.83
C LEU A 44 -12.41 -9.59 -7.17
N LEU A 45 -11.11 -9.73 -7.47
CA LEU A 45 -10.08 -8.85 -6.94
C LEU A 45 -10.24 -7.40 -7.43
N GLU A 46 -10.55 -7.19 -8.71
CA GLU A 46 -10.80 -5.84 -9.24
C GLU A 46 -12.04 -5.20 -8.60
N PHE A 47 -13.14 -5.93 -8.41
CA PHE A 47 -14.31 -5.42 -7.70
C PHE A 47 -14.01 -5.05 -6.25
N LEU A 48 -13.17 -5.84 -5.55
CA LEU A 48 -12.77 -5.54 -4.17
C LEU A 48 -11.89 -4.28 -4.09
N ARG A 49 -11.05 -3.98 -5.09
CA ARG A 49 -10.24 -2.74 -5.13
C ARG A 49 -11.04 -1.44 -5.24
N ILE A 50 -12.31 -1.51 -5.65
CA ILE A 50 -13.21 -0.33 -5.71
C ILE A 50 -13.52 0.19 -4.28
N ASN A 51 -13.45 -0.68 -3.27
CA ASN A 51 -13.68 -0.29 -1.88
C ASN A 51 -12.43 0.39 -1.28
N PRO A 52 -12.51 1.67 -0.83
CA PRO A 52 -11.35 2.38 -0.27
C PRO A 52 -10.77 1.77 1.01
N LEU A 53 -11.53 0.91 1.71
CA LEU A 53 -11.08 0.18 2.90
C LEU A 53 -10.26 -1.08 2.56
N ILE A 54 -10.23 -1.51 1.29
CA ILE A 54 -9.53 -2.72 0.86
C ILE A 54 -8.27 -2.31 0.10
N LYS A 55 -7.13 -2.90 0.48
CA LYS A 55 -5.88 -2.88 -0.29
C LYS A 55 -5.53 -4.29 -0.72
N ALA A 56 -5.10 -4.42 -1.97
CA ALA A 56 -4.86 -5.71 -2.61
C ALA A 56 -3.81 -5.56 -3.73
N PRO A 57 -2.73 -6.36 -3.73
CA PRO A 57 -1.64 -6.22 -4.68
C PRO A 57 -2.09 -6.46 -6.12
N GLY A 58 -1.47 -5.77 -7.08
CA GLY A 58 -1.75 -5.86 -8.52
C GLY A 58 -1.74 -7.29 -9.08
N PRO A 59 -0.55 -7.88 -9.30
CA PRO A 59 -0.38 -9.25 -9.78
C PRO A 59 -0.62 -10.31 -8.69
N GLU A 60 -0.66 -11.58 -9.10
CA GLU A 60 -0.66 -12.72 -8.16
C GLU A 60 0.74 -12.88 -7.54
N VAL A 61 0.84 -12.69 -6.22
CA VAL A 61 2.13 -12.67 -5.50
C VAL A 61 2.86 -14.02 -5.54
N HIS A 62 2.12 -15.11 -5.80
CA HIS A 62 2.66 -16.47 -5.91
C HIS A 62 3.57 -16.87 -4.73
N PHE A 63 3.16 -16.55 -3.48
CA PHE A 63 3.96 -16.86 -2.30
C PHE A 63 3.95 -18.36 -1.98
N PHE A 64 2.78 -18.93 -1.76
CA PHE A 64 2.62 -20.32 -1.31
C PHE A 64 2.93 -21.39 -2.38
N ASP A 65 3.09 -21.01 -3.66
CA ASP A 65 3.45 -21.92 -4.76
C ASP A 65 4.88 -21.75 -5.29
N LYS A 66 5.36 -20.51 -5.50
CA LYS A 66 6.66 -20.25 -6.18
C LYS A 66 7.70 -19.52 -5.33
N ASN A 67 7.28 -18.71 -4.36
CA ASN A 67 8.17 -17.78 -3.65
C ASN A 67 8.30 -18.10 -2.14
N PHE A 68 7.83 -19.26 -1.69
CA PHE A 68 7.82 -19.64 -0.27
C PHE A 68 9.24 -19.61 0.35
N ASN A 69 10.25 -19.99 -0.44
CA ASN A 69 11.66 -19.93 -0.07
C ASN A 69 12.20 -18.52 0.21
N LYS A 70 11.48 -17.45 -0.15
CA LYS A 70 11.86 -16.06 0.17
C LYS A 70 11.41 -15.62 1.58
N GLY A 71 10.60 -16.45 2.25
CA GLY A 71 10.17 -16.22 3.63
C GLY A 71 9.10 -15.14 3.82
N LEU A 72 8.60 -15.05 5.05
CA LEU A 72 7.46 -14.19 5.40
C LEU A 72 7.80 -12.69 5.33
N GLU A 73 9.05 -12.29 5.59
CA GLU A 73 9.46 -10.89 5.48
C GLU A 73 9.48 -10.41 4.02
N TRP A 74 9.84 -11.26 3.06
CA TRP A 74 9.64 -10.95 1.65
C TRP A 74 8.15 -10.78 1.35
N TYR A 75 7.30 -11.72 1.78
CA TYR A 75 5.85 -11.66 1.55
C TYR A 75 5.22 -10.36 2.09
N ARG A 76 5.59 -9.95 3.31
CA ARG A 76 5.17 -8.69 3.95
C ARG A 76 5.65 -7.43 3.21
N SER A 77 6.70 -7.53 2.38
CA SER A 77 7.25 -6.40 1.63
C SER A 77 6.59 -6.17 0.25
N VAL A 78 6.08 -7.22 -0.40
CA VAL A 78 5.59 -7.16 -1.79
C VAL A 78 4.44 -6.16 -1.99
N ASP A 79 3.50 -6.10 -1.05
CA ASP A 79 2.31 -5.24 -1.07
C ASP A 79 2.66 -3.75 -1.32
N SER A 80 3.79 -3.31 -0.78
CA SER A 80 4.23 -1.91 -0.80
C SER A 80 4.91 -1.43 -2.09
N LEU A 81 5.16 -2.31 -3.07
CA LEU A 81 5.79 -1.97 -4.35
C LEU A 81 4.80 -1.98 -5.54
N LEU A 82 3.56 -2.41 -5.28
CA LEU A 82 2.56 -2.71 -6.31
C LEU A 82 1.20 -2.05 -6.01
N SER A 83 1.22 -1.05 -5.13
CA SER A 83 0.07 -0.26 -4.67
C SER A 83 0.28 1.22 -5.01
N TYR A 84 0.21 1.53 -6.29
CA TYR A 84 0.04 2.88 -6.84
C TYR A 84 -1.44 3.14 -7.11
#